data_AF-A0A1Y1JTF9-F1
#
_entry.id   AF-A0A1Y1JTF9-F1
#
_cell.length_a   1.000
_cell.length_b   1.000
_cell.length_c   1.000
_cell.angle_alpha   90.00
_cell.angle_beta   90.00
_cell.angle_gamma   90.00
#
_symmetry.space_group_name_H-M   'P 1'
#
loop_
_entity.id
_entity.type
_entity.pdbx_description
1 polymer ?
#
loop_
_entity_poly.entity_id
_entity_poly.type
_entity_poly.pdbx_seq_one_letter_code
_entity_poly.pdbx_strand_id
1 'polypeptide(L)'
;YFQKYRTKIKSKAHQKSTDLMSNIPVDKLEEWKDEQWDEFLKDSETDFEKFNDSMGSLTISWFEKKELEWEGWIKAMRNRWSYYNKHMDDCTLNVIKNSLNWTDFQWDKWIRMMKAKGTKPVDSSGDEYILDAFNKNIKWTNEQWKEWIKTPIRLAIEKDWAYWIAEDQYKLDNWILENFDKWQNKRIGEWKERGWKYEEDKYWDDWETKGRRVKSKMMIDKKNWKIWKERKEREDTQWDMWIEKKKKGYLSKEIVEWTKWKAQKGHMFKVWVDNLIDTWIREKQWNVWLHKEKEVIRKKMY
;
A
#
# COMPACT_ATOMS: atom_id res chain seq x y z
N TYR A 1 -67.09 -20.64 0.72
CA TYR A 1 -66.43 -19.39 0.28
C TYR A 1 -65.00 -19.44 0.80
N PHE A 2 -63.92 -19.67 0.05
CA PHE A 2 -63.52 -19.24 -1.30
C PHE A 2 -62.63 -20.30 -1.98
N GLN A 3 -62.78 -20.44 -3.30
CA GLN A 3 -61.98 -21.30 -4.17
C GLN A 3 -60.54 -20.79 -4.34
N LYS A 4 -59.57 -21.71 -4.28
CA LYS A 4 -58.17 -21.49 -4.68
C LYS A 4 -58.10 -21.36 -6.21
N TYR A 5 -57.78 -20.17 -6.70
CA TYR A 5 -57.43 -19.97 -8.11
C TYR A 5 -56.03 -20.52 -8.40
N ARG A 6 -55.97 -21.50 -9.31
CA ARG A 6 -54.77 -22.04 -9.92
C ARG A 6 -54.51 -21.25 -11.20
N THR A 7 -53.64 -20.24 -11.16
CA THR A 7 -53.23 -19.51 -12.37
C THR A 7 -52.02 -20.21 -13.00
N LYS A 8 -52.28 -20.93 -14.10
CA LYS A 8 -51.25 -21.37 -15.06
C LYS A 8 -50.66 -20.14 -15.73
N ILE A 9 -49.55 -19.62 -15.22
CA ILE A 9 -48.69 -18.72 -16.00
C ILE A 9 -47.88 -19.61 -16.94
N LYS A 10 -48.43 -19.86 -18.13
CA LYS A 10 -47.66 -20.40 -19.24
C LYS A 10 -46.58 -19.38 -19.59
N SER A 11 -45.33 -19.83 -19.55
CA SER A 11 -44.11 -19.15 -19.99
C SER A 11 -44.19 -18.80 -21.49
N LYS A 12 -44.94 -17.76 -21.85
CA LYS A 12 -44.99 -17.24 -23.24
C LYS A 12 -43.71 -16.52 -23.66
N ALA A 13 -42.83 -16.15 -22.73
CA ALA A 13 -41.54 -15.54 -23.04
C ALA A 13 -40.51 -16.55 -23.57
N HIS A 14 -40.63 -17.83 -23.19
CA HIS A 14 -39.70 -18.90 -23.58
C HIS A 14 -39.96 -19.48 -24.97
N GLN A 15 -40.95 -18.94 -25.70
CA GLN A 15 -41.26 -19.33 -27.08
C GLN A 15 -40.85 -18.24 -28.09
N LYS A 16 -40.80 -16.97 -27.68
CA LYS A 16 -40.52 -15.86 -28.62
C LYS A 16 -39.03 -15.58 -28.85
N SER A 17 -38.18 -15.87 -27.85
CA SER A 17 -36.71 -15.74 -27.97
C SER A 17 -36.09 -16.97 -28.67
N THR A 18 -36.61 -18.15 -28.38
CA THR A 18 -36.19 -19.42 -28.98
C THR A 18 -36.67 -19.61 -30.42
N ASP A 19 -37.83 -19.07 -30.82
CA ASP A 19 -38.31 -19.16 -32.21
C ASP A 19 -37.47 -18.34 -33.20
N LEU A 20 -36.91 -17.19 -32.82
CA LEU A 20 -36.08 -16.38 -33.74
C LEU A 20 -34.65 -16.92 -33.92
N MET A 21 -34.12 -17.68 -32.95
CA MET A 21 -32.73 -18.13 -32.91
C MET A 21 -32.54 -19.61 -33.26
N SER A 22 -33.63 -20.37 -33.44
CA SER A 22 -33.58 -21.82 -33.74
C SER A 22 -33.06 -22.18 -35.13
N ASN A 23 -32.95 -21.19 -36.05
CA ASN A 23 -32.55 -21.40 -37.45
C ASN A 23 -31.16 -20.82 -37.81
N ILE A 24 -30.40 -20.29 -36.85
CA ILE A 24 -29.06 -19.75 -37.11
C ILE A 24 -28.03 -20.88 -36.89
N PRO A 25 -27.16 -21.18 -37.88
CA PRO A 25 -26.06 -22.12 -37.70
C PRO A 25 -25.22 -21.76 -36.46
N VAL A 26 -24.89 -22.76 -35.64
CA VAL A 26 -24.12 -22.57 -34.39
C VAL A 26 -22.85 -21.74 -34.62
N ASP A 27 -22.17 -21.95 -35.75
CA ASP A 27 -20.94 -21.23 -36.10
C ASP A 27 -21.18 -19.71 -36.25
N LYS A 28 -22.28 -19.29 -36.88
CA LYS A 28 -22.64 -17.86 -37.01
C LYS A 28 -23.01 -17.22 -35.68
N LEU A 29 -23.57 -18.01 -34.75
CA LEU A 29 -23.91 -17.51 -33.42
C LEU A 29 -22.66 -17.31 -32.57
N GLU A 30 -21.68 -18.20 -32.68
CA GLU A 30 -20.39 -18.06 -31.98
C GLU A 30 -19.55 -16.92 -32.55
N GLU A 31 -19.52 -16.73 -33.87
CA GLU A 31 -18.90 -15.56 -34.50
C GLU A 31 -19.47 -14.24 -33.94
N TRP A 32 -20.79 -14.13 -33.83
CA TRP A 32 -21.42 -12.95 -33.24
C TRP A 32 -21.01 -12.72 -31.77
N LYS A 33 -20.84 -13.77 -30.97
CA LYS A 33 -20.41 -13.64 -29.58
C LYS A 33 -18.95 -13.19 -29.47
N ASP A 34 -18.08 -13.70 -30.34
CA ASP A 34 -16.69 -13.27 -30.42
C ASP A 34 -16.63 -11.79 -30.84
N GLU A 35 -17.45 -11.33 -31.79
CA GLU A 35 -17.58 -9.91 -32.15
C GLU A 35 -18.03 -9.04 -30.97
N GLN A 36 -18.98 -9.52 -30.16
CA GLN A 36 -19.46 -8.82 -28.98
C GLN A 36 -18.38 -8.67 -27.90
N TRP A 37 -17.50 -9.67 -27.77
CA TRP A 37 -16.35 -9.62 -26.88
C TRP A 37 -15.28 -8.64 -27.37
N ASP A 38 -14.98 -8.64 -28.67
CA ASP A 38 -14.05 -7.69 -29.28
C ASP A 38 -14.54 -6.24 -29.14
N GLU A 39 -15.85 -6.01 -29.30
CA GLU A 39 -16.47 -4.72 -29.05
C GLU A 39 -16.36 -4.31 -27.58
N PHE A 40 -16.58 -5.24 -26.65
CA PHE A 40 -16.39 -4.99 -25.22
C PHE A 40 -14.94 -4.62 -24.86
N LEU A 41 -13.94 -5.29 -25.45
CA LEU A 41 -12.53 -4.97 -25.22
C LEU A 41 -12.18 -3.57 -25.75
N LYS A 42 -12.69 -3.18 -26.92
CA LYS A 42 -12.52 -1.82 -27.47
C LYS A 42 -13.19 -0.75 -26.61
N ASP A 43 -14.40 -0.99 -26.14
CA ASP A 43 -15.09 -0.08 -25.23
C ASP A 43 -14.33 0.03 -23.89
N SER A 44 -13.80 -1.09 -23.38
CA SER A 44 -13.01 -1.12 -22.15
C SER A 44 -11.69 -0.37 -22.27
N GLU A 45 -11.08 -0.32 -23.46
CA GLU A 45 -9.93 0.54 -23.74
C GLU A 45 -10.29 2.02 -23.58
N THR A 46 -11.41 2.43 -24.16
CA THR A 46 -11.88 3.83 -24.07
C THR A 46 -12.26 4.20 -22.64
N ASP A 47 -12.86 3.28 -21.89
CA ASP A 47 -13.18 3.49 -20.48
C ASP A 47 -11.93 3.54 -19.60
N PHE A 48 -10.93 2.70 -19.89
CA PHE A 48 -9.64 2.72 -19.21
C PHE A 48 -8.93 4.07 -19.36
N GLU A 49 -8.96 4.68 -20.55
CA GLU A 49 -8.39 6.01 -20.78
C GLU A 49 -9.04 7.07 -19.87
N LYS A 50 -10.38 7.07 -19.76
CA LYS A 50 -11.12 7.97 -18.86
C LYS A 50 -10.77 7.73 -17.40
N PHE A 51 -10.68 6.46 -16.99
CA PHE A 51 -10.24 6.08 -15.66
C PHE A 51 -8.82 6.59 -15.38
N ASN A 52 -7.88 6.38 -16.31
CA ASN A 52 -6.49 6.78 -16.17
C ASN A 52 -6.34 8.31 -16.08
N ASP A 53 -7.12 9.06 -16.85
CA ASP A 53 -7.15 10.54 -16.76
C ASP A 53 -7.71 11.01 -15.41
N SER A 54 -8.81 10.39 -14.95
CA SER A 54 -9.37 10.67 -13.63
C SER A 54 -8.37 10.36 -12.51
N MET A 55 -7.69 9.21 -12.58
CA MET A 55 -6.65 8.86 -11.62
C MET A 55 -5.49 9.84 -11.67
N GLY A 56 -5.05 10.28 -12.86
CA GLY A 56 -4.03 11.31 -12.99
C GLY A 56 -4.40 12.60 -12.24
N SER A 57 -5.65 13.04 -12.33
CA SER A 57 -6.11 14.23 -11.59
C SER A 57 -6.12 14.01 -10.07
N LEU A 58 -6.52 12.82 -9.61
CA LEU A 58 -6.53 12.46 -8.18
C LEU A 58 -5.11 12.32 -7.63
N THR A 59 -4.19 11.74 -8.39
CA THR A 59 -2.76 11.64 -8.06
C THR A 59 -2.15 13.02 -7.88
N ILE A 60 -2.44 13.98 -8.78
CA ILE A 60 -1.98 15.37 -8.64
C ILE A 60 -2.47 15.97 -7.30
N SER A 61 -3.77 15.86 -7.01
CA SER A 61 -4.34 16.36 -5.76
C SER A 61 -3.74 15.68 -4.52
N TRP A 62 -3.45 14.38 -4.62
CA TRP A 62 -2.77 13.64 -3.56
C TRP A 62 -1.38 14.20 -3.29
N PHE A 63 -0.59 14.48 -4.33
CA PHE A 63 0.74 15.08 -4.18
C PHE A 63 0.70 16.51 -3.62
N GLU A 64 -0.30 17.31 -4.02
CA GLU A 64 -0.51 18.64 -3.43
C GLU A 64 -0.78 18.57 -1.93
N LYS A 65 -1.64 17.64 -1.51
CA LYS A 65 -1.88 17.37 -0.09
C LYS A 65 -0.63 16.84 0.60
N LYS A 66 0.12 15.96 -0.06
CA LYS A 66 1.36 15.37 0.46
C LYS A 66 2.42 16.45 0.70
N GLU A 67 2.45 17.48 -0.13
CA GLU A 67 3.31 18.64 0.05
C GLU A 67 2.98 19.42 1.33
N LEU A 68 1.68 19.64 1.62
CA LEU A 68 1.25 20.27 2.87
C LEU A 68 1.58 19.41 4.11
N GLU A 69 1.38 18.09 4.00
CA GLU A 69 1.74 17.15 5.05
C GLU A 69 3.25 17.14 5.31
N TRP A 70 4.07 17.19 4.24
CA TRP A 70 5.52 17.34 4.34
C TRP A 70 5.91 18.61 5.10
N GLU A 71 5.35 19.77 4.74
CA GLU A 71 5.65 21.03 5.42
C GLU A 71 5.25 21.01 6.90
N GLY A 72 4.10 20.41 7.21
CA GLY A 72 3.68 20.18 8.60
C GLY A 72 4.63 19.24 9.35
N TRP A 73 4.98 18.12 8.72
CA TRP A 73 5.86 17.10 9.30
C TRP A 73 7.27 17.64 9.54
N ILE A 74 7.88 18.31 8.56
CA ILE A 74 9.25 18.84 8.71
C ILE A 74 9.29 19.97 9.74
N LYS A 75 8.22 20.78 9.86
CA LYS A 75 8.08 21.76 10.94
C LYS A 75 7.94 21.08 12.30
N ALA A 76 7.15 20.02 12.40
CA ALA A 76 7.01 19.23 13.62
C ALA A 76 8.33 18.56 14.02
N MET A 77 9.09 18.03 13.06
CA MET A 77 10.43 17.49 13.29
C MET A 77 11.40 18.57 13.71
N ARG A 78 11.45 19.70 13.00
CA ARG A 78 12.23 20.87 13.42
C ARG A 78 11.91 21.29 14.83
N ASN A 79 10.63 21.29 15.23
CA ASN A 79 10.22 21.60 16.60
C ASN A 79 10.63 20.51 17.59
N ARG A 80 10.33 19.23 17.32
CA ARG A 80 10.73 18.09 18.17
C ARG A 80 12.22 18.11 18.45
N TRP A 81 13.01 18.38 17.42
CA TRP A 81 14.46 18.42 17.49
C TRP A 81 15.01 19.80 17.90
N SER A 82 14.28 20.91 17.80
CA SER A 82 14.69 22.20 18.38
C SER A 82 14.38 22.28 19.88
N TYR A 83 13.29 21.66 20.34
CA TYR A 83 12.82 21.62 21.73
C TYR A 83 13.48 20.53 22.57
N TYR A 84 14.78 20.33 22.38
CA TYR A 84 15.65 19.62 23.33
C TYR A 84 15.81 20.44 24.64
N ASN A 85 14.69 20.65 25.36
CA ASN A 85 14.57 21.42 26.60
C ASN A 85 13.55 20.90 27.64
N LYS A 86 12.44 20.23 27.32
CA LYS A 86 11.48 19.86 28.40
C LYS A 86 10.63 18.59 28.22
N HIS A 87 10.56 18.00 27.03
CA HIS A 87 9.62 16.90 26.72
C HIS A 87 10.24 15.80 25.85
N MET A 88 11.52 15.52 26.03
CA MET A 88 12.03 14.23 25.55
C MET A 88 11.18 13.11 26.18
N ASP A 89 10.82 12.11 25.39
CA ASP A 89 10.07 10.98 25.93
C ASP A 89 10.87 10.31 27.05
N ASP A 90 10.16 9.66 27.97
CA ASP A 90 10.79 9.02 29.12
C ASP A 90 11.85 8.00 28.69
N CYS A 91 11.77 7.43 27.48
CA CYS A 91 12.83 6.61 26.92
C CYS A 91 14.12 7.43 26.82
N THR A 92 14.15 8.51 26.05
CA THR A 92 15.36 9.31 25.82
C THR A 92 15.85 10.03 27.09
N LEU A 93 14.97 10.35 28.04
CA LEU A 93 15.31 10.89 29.35
C LEU A 93 15.87 9.82 30.31
N ASN A 94 15.36 8.60 30.26
CA ASN A 94 15.79 7.48 31.10
C ASN A 94 17.09 6.88 30.57
N VAL A 95 17.26 6.93 29.25
CA VAL A 95 18.51 6.88 28.52
C VAL A 95 19.47 7.93 29.13
N ILE A 96 19.24 9.25 29.04
CA ILE A 96 20.12 10.27 29.66
C ILE A 96 20.49 10.03 31.14
N LYS A 97 19.49 9.74 31.98
CA LYS A 97 19.63 9.55 33.43
C LYS A 97 20.48 8.40 33.82
N ASN A 98 20.29 7.33 33.06
CA ASN A 98 21.08 6.20 33.30
C ASN A 98 22.52 6.80 33.09
N SER A 99 22.84 7.63 32.07
CA SER A 99 24.13 7.68 31.39
C SER A 99 25.21 8.35 32.17
N LEU A 100 25.52 7.94 33.39
CA LEU A 100 26.32 8.79 34.27
C LEU A 100 27.54 8.10 34.96
N ASN A 101 27.56 6.76 35.04
CA ASN A 101 28.49 5.80 35.71
C ASN A 101 29.38 4.70 34.93
N TRP A 102 29.99 4.84 33.72
CA TRP A 102 30.74 3.77 32.90
C TRP A 102 32.22 4.04 33.08
N THR A 103 32.96 2.94 33.01
CA THR A 103 34.41 2.94 32.84
C THR A 103 34.77 2.98 31.35
N ASP A 104 35.94 3.52 31.01
CA ASP A 104 36.43 3.62 29.63
C ASP A 104 36.46 2.26 28.90
N PHE A 105 36.64 1.17 29.65
CA PHE A 105 36.58 -0.21 29.14
C PHE A 105 35.17 -0.64 28.69
N GLN A 106 34.12 -0.24 29.43
CA GLN A 106 32.73 -0.53 29.06
C GLN A 106 32.33 0.28 27.81
N TRP A 107 32.88 1.49 27.68
CA TRP A 107 32.80 2.31 26.48
C TRP A 107 33.42 1.65 25.25
N ASP A 108 34.67 1.22 25.38
CA ASP A 108 35.43 0.68 24.26
C ASP A 108 34.85 -0.67 23.79
N LYS A 109 34.33 -1.47 24.72
CA LYS A 109 33.58 -2.69 24.43
C LYS A 109 32.27 -2.40 23.68
N TRP A 110 31.52 -1.37 24.06
CA TRP A 110 30.29 -0.96 23.38
C TRP A 110 30.56 -0.44 21.97
N ILE A 111 31.58 0.42 21.78
CA ILE A 111 32.01 0.91 20.46
C ILE A 111 32.42 -0.26 19.55
N ARG A 112 33.16 -1.25 20.06
CA ARG A 112 33.51 -2.46 19.31
C ARG A 112 32.29 -3.30 18.96
N MET A 113 31.33 -3.44 19.88
CA MET A 113 30.07 -4.16 19.63
C MET A 113 29.17 -3.44 18.62
N MET A 114 29.08 -2.11 18.65
CA MET A 114 28.29 -1.33 17.69
C MET A 114 28.91 -1.32 16.30
N LYS A 115 30.25 -1.25 16.22
CA LYS A 115 31.00 -1.41 14.96
C LYS A 115 30.87 -2.84 14.41
N ALA A 116 30.73 -3.85 15.27
CA ALA A 116 30.52 -5.25 14.87
C ALA A 116 29.06 -5.61 14.53
N LYS A 117 28.06 -4.91 15.10
CA LYS A 117 26.62 -5.14 14.88
C LYS A 117 26.02 -4.37 13.70
N GLY A 118 26.84 -3.86 12.78
CA GLY A 118 26.42 -3.25 11.51
C GLY A 118 25.58 -4.15 10.58
N THR A 119 25.17 -5.34 11.01
CA THR A 119 24.21 -6.21 10.32
C THR A 119 23.07 -6.63 11.26
N LYS A 120 21.99 -5.85 11.19
CA LYS A 120 20.60 -6.06 11.72
C LYS A 120 20.36 -5.95 13.24
N PRO A 121 19.33 -5.20 13.68
CA PRO A 121 18.89 -5.23 15.08
C PRO A 121 18.12 -6.52 15.39
N VAL A 122 18.38 -7.08 16.57
CA VAL A 122 17.54 -8.11 17.19
C VAL A 122 16.25 -7.44 17.67
N ASP A 123 15.11 -8.01 17.27
CA ASP A 123 13.78 -7.67 17.77
C ASP A 123 13.68 -7.95 19.28
N SER A 124 13.95 -6.93 20.08
CA SER A 124 13.35 -6.75 21.40
C SER A 124 13.13 -5.26 21.56
N SER A 125 11.85 -4.85 21.68
CA SER A 125 11.38 -3.50 22.08
C SER A 125 12.50 -2.46 22.17
N GLY A 126 12.68 -1.71 21.07
CA GLY A 126 13.90 -0.95 20.72
C GLY A 126 14.28 0.22 21.63
N ASP A 127 13.75 0.26 22.84
CA ASP A 127 13.90 1.33 23.82
C ASP A 127 14.73 0.85 25.02
N GLU A 128 14.63 -0.43 25.41
CA GLU A 128 15.23 -0.96 26.65
C GLU A 128 16.77 -1.04 26.63
N TYR A 129 17.37 -1.18 25.44
CA TYR A 129 18.84 -1.24 25.30
C TYR A 129 19.48 0.15 25.22
N ILE A 130 18.73 1.16 24.76
CA ILE A 130 19.19 2.54 24.81
C ILE A 130 19.28 2.95 26.29
N LEU A 131 18.33 2.49 27.13
CA LEU A 131 18.33 2.72 28.58
C LEU A 131 19.58 2.19 29.29
N ASP A 132 20.15 1.08 28.83
CA ASP A 132 21.35 0.48 29.44
C ASP A 132 22.66 1.14 28.96
N ALA A 133 22.70 1.52 27.67
CA ALA A 133 23.84 2.18 27.02
C ALA A 133 24.19 3.52 27.66
N PHE A 134 23.13 4.10 28.11
CA PHE A 134 23.09 5.38 28.65
C PHE A 134 22.91 5.09 30.13
N ASN A 135 23.57 4.14 30.87
CA ASN A 135 23.60 4.07 32.38
C ASN A 135 24.83 4.73 33.05
N LYS A 136 25.72 5.26 32.21
CA LYS A 136 27.12 5.27 32.50
C LYS A 136 28.12 6.42 31.97
N ASN A 137 27.90 7.75 31.93
CA ASN A 137 28.55 8.84 31.12
C ASN A 137 28.62 10.33 31.65
N ILE A 138 28.75 10.68 32.95
CA ILE A 138 28.97 12.11 33.40
C ILE A 138 30.31 12.68 32.89
N LYS A 139 31.21 11.81 32.41
CA LYS A 139 32.60 12.11 32.08
C LYS A 139 32.91 12.16 30.58
N TRP A 140 31.91 12.24 29.72
CA TRP A 140 32.17 12.27 28.28
C TRP A 140 33.02 13.46 27.85
N THR A 141 34.05 13.15 27.07
CA THR A 141 34.82 14.12 26.30
C THR A 141 33.96 14.76 25.22
N ASN A 142 34.38 15.93 24.71
CA ASN A 142 33.69 16.58 23.59
C ASN A 142 33.66 15.65 22.36
N GLU A 143 34.67 14.81 22.19
CA GLU A 143 34.81 13.86 21.09
C GLU A 143 33.75 12.75 21.19
N GLN A 144 33.48 12.23 22.39
CA GLN A 144 32.40 11.26 22.63
C GLN A 144 31.03 11.86 22.36
N TRP A 145 30.79 13.11 22.77
CA TRP A 145 29.54 13.82 22.45
C TRP A 145 29.35 14.03 20.95
N LYS A 146 30.40 14.43 20.23
CA LYS A 146 30.36 14.58 18.77
C LYS A 146 30.01 13.27 18.09
N GLU A 147 30.66 12.17 18.48
CA GLU A 147 30.43 10.85 17.89
C GLU A 147 29.00 10.36 18.15
N TRP A 148 28.50 10.58 19.37
CA TRP A 148 27.14 10.21 19.74
C TRP A 148 26.07 11.00 18.95
N ILE A 149 26.28 12.31 18.73
CA ILE A 149 25.36 13.12 17.90
C ILE A 149 25.44 12.69 16.44
N LYS A 150 26.65 12.47 15.91
CA LYS A 150 26.85 12.09 14.51
C LYS A 150 26.27 10.72 14.16
N THR A 151 26.18 9.82 15.13
CA THR A 151 25.84 8.43 14.89
C THR A 151 24.46 8.08 15.49
N PRO A 152 24.30 7.78 16.80
CA PRO A 152 23.00 7.49 17.41
C PRO A 152 21.86 8.48 17.12
N ILE A 153 22.10 9.77 17.31
CA ILE A 153 21.05 10.79 17.10
C ILE A 153 20.67 10.88 15.63
N ARG A 154 21.66 10.95 14.74
CA ARG A 154 21.43 10.94 13.30
C ARG A 154 20.57 9.75 12.88
N LEU A 155 20.93 8.55 13.31
CA LEU A 155 20.19 7.33 13.01
C LEU A 155 18.74 7.41 13.50
N ALA A 156 18.49 7.96 14.69
CA ALA A 156 17.13 8.15 15.19
C ALA A 156 16.29 9.09 14.31
N ILE A 157 16.88 10.23 13.91
CA ILE A 157 16.21 11.19 13.02
C ILE A 157 15.94 10.56 11.64
N GLU A 158 16.93 9.87 11.07
CA GLU A 158 16.80 9.16 9.79
C GLU A 158 15.74 8.04 9.84
N LYS A 159 15.56 7.40 11.00
CA LYS A 159 14.54 6.38 11.22
C LYS A 159 13.12 6.99 11.23
N ASP A 160 12.91 8.15 11.84
CA ASP A 160 11.62 8.87 11.80
C ASP A 160 11.21 9.14 10.34
N TRP A 161 12.15 9.61 9.51
CA TRP A 161 11.94 9.81 8.08
C TRP A 161 11.61 8.52 7.34
N ALA A 162 12.38 7.46 7.58
CA ALA A 162 12.17 6.17 6.95
C ALA A 162 10.79 5.59 7.25
N TYR A 163 10.31 5.71 8.50
CA TYR A 163 8.97 5.28 8.89
C TYR A 163 7.88 6.09 8.19
N TRP A 164 7.98 7.43 8.21
CA TRP A 164 7.00 8.30 7.58
C TRP A 164 6.86 7.99 6.07
N ILE A 165 7.98 7.87 5.37
CA ILE A 165 7.99 7.52 3.95
C ILE A 165 7.46 6.11 3.68
N ALA A 166 7.76 5.13 4.53
CA ALA A 166 7.26 3.76 4.35
C ALA A 166 5.74 3.70 4.55
N GLU A 167 5.22 4.39 5.55
CA GLU A 167 3.78 4.48 5.81
C GLU A 167 3.04 5.14 4.64
N ASP A 168 3.59 6.22 4.09
CA ASP A 168 2.98 6.93 2.97
C ASP A 168 3.05 6.16 1.65
N GLN A 169 4.17 5.46 1.38
CA GLN A 169 4.28 4.55 0.25
C GLN A 169 3.17 3.48 0.32
N TYR A 170 3.00 2.85 1.48
CA TYR A 170 1.98 1.82 1.68
C TYR A 170 0.56 2.36 1.43
N LYS A 171 0.26 3.56 1.93
CA LYS A 171 -1.04 4.21 1.69
C LYS A 171 -1.27 4.50 0.22
N LEU A 172 -0.25 5.00 -0.48
CA LEU A 172 -0.33 5.31 -1.91
C LEU A 172 -0.54 4.02 -2.73
N ASP A 173 0.28 3.00 -2.50
CA ASP A 173 0.22 1.72 -3.22
C ASP A 173 -1.15 1.06 -3.05
N ASN A 174 -1.68 1.02 -1.82
CA ASN A 174 -3.01 0.47 -1.57
C ASN A 174 -4.11 1.28 -2.26
N TRP A 175 -4.05 2.62 -2.18
CA TRP A 175 -5.05 3.47 -2.81
C TRP A 175 -5.08 3.28 -4.34
N ILE A 176 -3.90 3.24 -4.98
CA ILE A 176 -3.76 2.99 -6.42
C ILE A 176 -4.34 1.63 -6.80
N LEU A 177 -3.94 0.57 -6.08
CA LEU A 177 -4.39 -0.80 -6.36
C LEU A 177 -5.89 -0.96 -6.15
N GLU A 178 -6.44 -0.43 -5.06
CA GLU A 178 -7.87 -0.51 -4.78
C GLU A 178 -8.72 0.19 -5.84
N ASN A 179 -8.29 1.36 -6.34
CA ASN A 179 -9.04 2.05 -7.39
C ASN A 179 -8.99 1.29 -8.71
N PHE A 180 -7.82 0.75 -9.08
CA PHE A 180 -7.67 -0.10 -10.25
C PHE A 180 -8.54 -1.37 -10.13
N ASP A 181 -8.53 -2.01 -8.96
CA ASP A 181 -9.31 -3.22 -8.72
C ASP A 181 -10.82 -2.96 -8.71
N LYS A 182 -11.26 -1.81 -8.18
CA LYS A 182 -12.67 -1.39 -8.28
C LYS A 182 -13.09 -1.20 -9.74
N TRP A 183 -12.26 -0.53 -10.52
CA TRP A 183 -12.53 -0.29 -11.94
C TRP A 183 -12.58 -1.61 -12.73
N GLN A 184 -11.57 -2.48 -12.63
CA GLN A 184 -11.53 -3.74 -13.38
C GLN A 184 -12.73 -4.64 -13.04
N ASN A 185 -13.09 -4.72 -11.75
CA ASN A 185 -14.18 -5.57 -11.27
C ASN A 185 -15.53 -5.05 -11.75
N LYS A 186 -15.71 -3.72 -11.79
CA LYS A 186 -16.89 -3.10 -12.36
C LYS A 186 -17.00 -3.44 -13.86
N ARG A 187 -15.92 -3.25 -14.63
CA ARG A 187 -15.92 -3.49 -16.08
C ARG A 187 -16.22 -4.94 -16.45
N ILE A 188 -15.56 -5.90 -15.82
CA ILE A 188 -15.84 -7.32 -16.09
C ILE A 188 -17.22 -7.74 -15.57
N GLY A 189 -17.74 -7.05 -14.54
CA GLY A 189 -19.11 -7.19 -14.07
C GLY A 189 -20.13 -6.78 -15.15
N GLU A 190 -19.93 -5.62 -15.77
CA GLU A 190 -20.78 -5.13 -16.87
C GLU A 190 -20.83 -6.12 -18.05
N TRP A 191 -19.71 -6.79 -18.37
CA TRP A 191 -19.70 -7.87 -19.37
C TRP A 191 -20.59 -9.05 -18.96
N LYS A 192 -20.42 -9.53 -17.71
CA LYS A 192 -21.16 -10.67 -17.17
C LYS A 192 -22.67 -10.41 -17.05
N GLU A 193 -23.05 -9.15 -16.90
CA GLU A 193 -24.45 -8.71 -16.77
C GLU A 193 -25.16 -8.46 -18.12
N ARG A 194 -24.44 -8.55 -19.26
CA ARG A 194 -25.09 -8.45 -20.58
C ARG A 194 -26.16 -9.51 -20.72
N GLY A 195 -27.36 -9.13 -21.14
CA GLY A 195 -28.56 -10.00 -21.08
C GLY A 195 -28.36 -11.39 -21.68
N TRP A 196 -27.85 -11.49 -22.91
CA TRP A 196 -27.60 -12.78 -23.55
C TRP A 196 -26.51 -13.60 -22.83
N LYS A 197 -25.46 -12.94 -22.32
CA LYS A 197 -24.32 -13.57 -21.64
C LYS A 197 -24.75 -14.13 -20.29
N TYR A 198 -25.46 -13.33 -19.51
CA TYR A 198 -26.01 -13.72 -18.21
C TYR A 198 -26.96 -14.91 -18.35
N GLU A 199 -27.87 -14.86 -19.33
CA GLU A 199 -28.83 -15.93 -19.59
C GLU A 199 -28.14 -17.24 -20.01
N GLU A 200 -27.15 -17.15 -20.90
CA GLU A 200 -26.38 -18.31 -21.35
C GLU A 200 -25.52 -18.92 -20.23
N ASP A 201 -24.78 -18.09 -19.49
CA ASP A 201 -23.95 -18.55 -18.38
C ASP A 201 -24.81 -19.24 -17.30
N LYS A 202 -25.93 -18.62 -16.93
CA LYS A 202 -26.87 -19.20 -15.97
C LYS A 202 -27.44 -20.54 -16.45
N TYR A 203 -27.78 -20.64 -17.74
CA TYR A 203 -28.28 -21.89 -18.31
C TYR A 203 -27.25 -23.01 -18.19
N TRP A 204 -25.98 -22.74 -18.50
CA TRP A 204 -24.93 -23.74 -18.45
C TRP A 204 -24.52 -24.09 -17.02
N ASP A 205 -24.49 -23.12 -16.10
CA ASP A 205 -24.29 -23.37 -14.67
C ASP A 205 -25.41 -24.27 -14.11
N ASP A 206 -26.67 -23.96 -14.41
CA ASP A 206 -27.82 -24.81 -14.05
C ASP A 206 -27.74 -26.19 -14.72
N TRP A 207 -27.22 -26.27 -15.96
CA TRP A 207 -27.00 -27.54 -16.64
C TRP A 207 -25.91 -28.37 -15.93
N GLU A 208 -24.83 -27.75 -15.46
CA GLU A 208 -23.75 -28.40 -14.73
C GLU A 208 -24.23 -29.01 -13.40
N THR A 209 -25.24 -28.43 -12.75
CA THR A 209 -25.82 -29.01 -11.52
C THR A 209 -26.77 -30.18 -11.76
N LYS A 210 -27.25 -30.40 -13.00
CA LYS A 210 -28.16 -31.53 -13.33
C LYS A 210 -27.47 -32.89 -13.21
N GLY A 211 -28.21 -33.90 -12.75
CA GLY A 211 -27.71 -35.27 -12.58
C GLY A 211 -27.28 -35.96 -13.89
N ARG A 212 -26.30 -36.87 -13.81
CA ARG A 212 -25.67 -37.56 -14.96
C ARG A 212 -26.66 -38.22 -15.94
N ARG A 213 -27.81 -38.73 -15.45
CA ARG A 213 -28.84 -39.39 -16.28
C ARG A 213 -29.59 -38.43 -17.22
N VAL A 214 -29.68 -37.15 -16.88
CA VAL A 214 -30.31 -36.12 -17.72
C VAL A 214 -29.33 -35.68 -18.80
N LYS A 215 -28.05 -35.49 -18.43
CA LYS A 215 -26.97 -35.09 -19.34
C LYS A 215 -26.59 -36.15 -20.39
N SER A 216 -26.76 -37.43 -20.09
CA SER A 216 -26.37 -38.51 -21.01
C SER A 216 -27.29 -38.66 -22.22
N LYS A 217 -28.50 -38.07 -22.19
CA LYS A 217 -29.48 -38.16 -23.28
C LYS A 217 -29.32 -37.07 -24.35
N MET A 218 -28.41 -36.11 -24.14
CA MET A 218 -28.34 -34.87 -24.93
C MET A 218 -26.92 -34.67 -25.50
N MET A 219 -26.60 -35.34 -26.61
CA MET A 219 -25.28 -35.20 -27.26
C MET A 219 -25.02 -33.77 -27.77
N ILE A 220 -26.05 -33.09 -28.29
CA ILE A 220 -25.95 -31.72 -28.81
C ILE A 220 -25.58 -30.75 -27.68
N ASP A 221 -26.22 -30.89 -26.51
CA ASP A 221 -25.93 -30.05 -25.34
C ASP A 221 -24.49 -30.21 -24.85
N LYS A 222 -23.92 -31.42 -24.92
CA LYS A 222 -22.50 -31.63 -24.56
C LYS A 222 -21.55 -30.90 -25.50
N LYS A 223 -21.85 -30.88 -26.80
CA LYS A 223 -21.04 -30.16 -27.79
C LYS A 223 -21.10 -28.65 -27.53
N ASN A 224 -22.31 -28.11 -27.36
CA ASN A 224 -22.52 -26.68 -27.12
C ASN A 224 -21.93 -26.23 -25.76
N TRP A 225 -22.04 -27.07 -24.73
CA TRP A 225 -21.38 -26.82 -23.44
C TRP A 225 -19.86 -26.71 -23.59
N LYS A 226 -19.24 -27.59 -24.38
CA LYS A 226 -17.78 -27.54 -24.62
C LYS A 226 -17.38 -26.23 -25.32
N ILE A 227 -18.14 -25.82 -26.33
CA ILE A 227 -17.94 -24.56 -27.05
C ILE A 227 -18.04 -23.36 -26.08
N TRP A 228 -19.10 -23.32 -25.27
CA TRP A 228 -19.27 -22.28 -24.24
C TRP A 228 -18.12 -22.26 -23.24
N LYS A 229 -17.67 -23.43 -22.77
CA LYS A 229 -16.58 -23.54 -21.79
C LYS A 229 -15.25 -23.05 -22.37
N GLU A 230 -14.93 -23.48 -23.59
CA GLU A 230 -13.74 -23.02 -24.31
C GLU A 230 -13.78 -21.51 -24.53
N ARG A 231 -14.95 -20.93 -24.86
CA ARG A 231 -15.10 -19.48 -25.01
C ARG A 231 -14.89 -18.72 -23.70
N LYS A 232 -15.49 -19.18 -22.59
CA LYS A 232 -15.25 -18.62 -21.23
C LYS A 232 -13.78 -18.59 -20.87
N GLU A 233 -13.07 -19.71 -21.07
CA GLU A 233 -11.63 -19.79 -20.79
C GLU A 233 -10.81 -18.83 -21.66
N ARG A 234 -11.16 -18.68 -22.94
CA ARG A 234 -10.52 -17.71 -23.84
C ARG A 234 -10.78 -16.26 -23.39
N GLU A 235 -12.03 -15.91 -23.12
CA GLU A 235 -12.43 -14.58 -22.65
C GLU A 235 -11.68 -14.22 -21.35
N ASP A 236 -11.69 -15.11 -20.36
CA ASP A 236 -11.00 -14.91 -19.07
C ASP A 236 -9.49 -14.71 -19.28
N THR A 237 -8.86 -15.55 -20.11
CA THR A 237 -7.41 -15.42 -20.41
C THR A 237 -7.09 -14.10 -21.12
N GLN A 238 -7.89 -13.72 -22.11
CA GLN A 238 -7.69 -12.47 -22.85
C GLN A 238 -7.87 -11.25 -21.95
N TRP A 239 -8.88 -11.27 -21.07
CA TRP A 239 -9.12 -10.23 -20.10
C TRP A 239 -7.96 -10.09 -19.12
N ASP A 240 -7.49 -11.18 -18.52
CA ASP A 240 -6.40 -11.18 -17.55
C ASP A 240 -5.10 -10.66 -18.18
N MET A 241 -4.78 -11.12 -19.40
CA MET A 241 -3.62 -10.63 -20.14
C MET A 241 -3.70 -9.13 -20.44
N TRP A 242 -4.89 -8.67 -20.85
CA TRP A 242 -5.13 -7.26 -21.15
C TRP A 242 -5.01 -6.40 -19.89
N ILE A 243 -5.66 -6.80 -18.79
CA ILE A 243 -5.60 -6.13 -17.49
C ILE A 243 -4.16 -6.05 -16.96
N GLU A 244 -3.40 -7.15 -17.00
CA GLU A 244 -2.01 -7.16 -16.54
C GLU A 244 -1.13 -6.19 -17.33
N LYS A 245 -1.36 -6.07 -18.65
CA LYS A 245 -0.68 -5.08 -19.48
C LYS A 245 -1.03 -3.65 -19.05
N LYS A 246 -2.31 -3.36 -18.81
CA LYS A 246 -2.77 -2.04 -18.36
C LYS A 246 -2.25 -1.69 -16.97
N LYS A 247 -2.32 -2.62 -16.03
CA LYS A 247 -1.84 -2.48 -14.66
C LYS A 247 -0.35 -2.13 -14.63
N LYS A 248 0.48 -2.83 -15.42
CA LYS A 248 1.93 -2.54 -15.51
C LYS A 248 2.19 -1.13 -16.02
N GLY A 249 1.52 -0.71 -17.09
CA GLY A 249 1.65 0.64 -17.63
C GLY A 249 1.25 1.71 -16.60
N TYR A 250 0.10 1.53 -15.98
CA TYR A 250 -0.43 2.43 -14.95
C TYR A 250 0.51 2.55 -13.74
N LEU A 251 0.89 1.43 -13.13
CA LEU A 251 1.79 1.41 -11.97
C LEU A 251 3.16 2.01 -12.29
N SER A 252 3.69 1.79 -13.50
CA SER A 252 5.00 2.34 -13.88
C SER A 252 5.05 3.86 -13.82
N LYS A 253 3.96 4.54 -14.24
CA LYS A 253 3.85 6.00 -14.20
C LYS A 253 3.87 6.51 -12.76
N GLU A 254 3.01 5.94 -11.92
CA GLU A 254 2.84 6.33 -10.52
C GLU A 254 4.13 6.11 -9.70
N ILE A 255 4.82 4.98 -9.93
CA ILE A 255 6.11 4.67 -9.30
C ILE A 255 7.16 5.74 -9.64
N VAL A 256 7.18 6.23 -10.88
CA VAL A 256 8.13 7.27 -11.31
C VAL A 256 7.88 8.60 -10.60
N GLU A 257 6.62 9.02 -10.49
CA GLU A 257 6.25 10.28 -9.83
C GLU A 257 6.60 10.26 -8.34
N TRP A 258 6.22 9.19 -7.64
CA TRP A 258 6.56 9.03 -6.23
C TRP A 258 8.07 8.96 -5.99
N THR A 259 8.81 8.23 -6.83
CA THR A 259 10.28 8.13 -6.71
C THR A 259 10.94 9.50 -6.84
N LYS A 260 10.48 10.32 -7.79
CA LYS A 260 10.96 11.68 -7.98
C LYS A 260 10.69 12.55 -6.75
N TRP A 261 9.46 12.52 -6.24
CA TRP A 261 9.07 13.29 -5.05
C TRP A 261 9.90 12.89 -3.83
N LYS A 262 10.02 11.58 -3.57
CA LYS A 262 10.81 11.02 -2.46
C LYS A 262 12.28 11.40 -2.54
N ALA A 263 12.88 11.38 -3.72
CA ALA A 263 14.27 11.79 -3.93
C ALA A 263 14.48 13.28 -3.60
N GLN A 264 13.59 14.14 -4.09
CA GLN A 264 13.63 15.58 -3.83
C GLN A 264 13.51 15.88 -2.34
N LYS A 265 12.51 15.29 -1.66
CA LYS A 265 12.28 15.53 -0.23
C LYS A 265 13.36 14.89 0.64
N GLY A 266 13.87 13.72 0.26
CA GLY A 266 14.98 13.07 0.93
C GLY A 266 16.25 13.93 0.91
N HIS A 267 16.53 14.62 -0.19
CA HIS A 267 17.63 15.58 -0.24
C HIS A 267 17.42 16.75 0.73
N MET A 268 16.23 17.37 0.72
CA MET A 268 15.90 18.47 1.65
C MET A 268 16.00 18.05 3.12
N PHE A 269 15.50 16.85 3.44
CA PHE A 269 15.60 16.25 4.75
C PHE A 269 17.06 16.09 5.18
N LYS A 270 17.90 15.49 4.32
CA LYS A 270 19.32 15.27 4.61
C LYS A 270 20.06 16.57 4.89
N VAL A 271 19.88 17.58 4.03
CA VAL A 271 20.47 18.91 4.23
C VAL A 271 20.05 19.51 5.57
N TRP A 272 18.79 19.36 5.96
CA TRP A 272 18.31 19.82 7.26
C TRP A 272 18.98 19.08 8.44
N VAL A 273 19.08 17.74 8.38
CA VAL A 273 19.73 16.93 9.43
C VAL A 273 21.20 17.28 9.58
N ASP A 274 21.92 17.45 8.46
CA ASP A 274 23.33 17.82 8.46
C ASP A 274 23.54 19.18 9.16
N ASN A 275 22.76 20.19 8.78
CA ASN A 275 22.80 21.51 9.40
C ASN A 275 22.46 21.50 10.90
N LEU A 276 21.50 20.67 11.30
CA LEU A 276 21.10 20.52 12.70
C LEU A 276 22.25 19.93 13.53
N ILE A 277 22.84 18.83 13.06
CA ILE A 277 23.95 18.14 13.73
C ILE A 277 25.17 19.05 13.84
N ASP A 278 25.53 19.74 12.76
CA ASP A 278 26.68 20.64 12.76
C ASP A 278 26.48 21.81 13.73
N THR A 279 25.25 22.32 13.82
CA THR A 279 24.89 23.37 14.78
C THR A 279 25.01 22.88 16.22
N TRP A 280 24.46 21.71 16.55
CA TRP A 280 24.57 21.14 17.89
C TRP A 280 26.02 20.89 18.32
N ILE A 281 26.86 20.44 17.38
CA ILE A 281 28.28 20.20 17.64
C ILE A 281 29.03 21.51 17.87
N ARG A 282 28.81 22.50 17.02
CA ARG A 282 29.45 23.82 17.10
C ARG A 282 29.10 24.52 18.40
N GLU A 283 27.83 24.49 18.78
CA GLU A 283 27.31 25.15 19.99
C GLU A 283 27.51 24.32 21.27
N LYS A 284 28.04 23.10 21.13
CA LYS A 284 28.21 22.14 22.22
C LYS A 284 26.91 21.96 23.01
N GLN A 285 25.84 21.63 22.29
CA GLN A 285 24.47 21.60 22.82
C GLN A 285 24.31 20.67 24.03
N TRP A 286 25.19 19.69 24.20
CA TRP A 286 25.27 18.86 25.40
C TRP A 286 25.50 19.63 26.69
N ASN A 287 26.16 20.80 26.67
CA ASN A 287 26.29 21.65 27.86
C ASN A 287 24.93 22.14 28.36
N VAL A 288 23.99 22.42 27.44
CA VAL A 288 22.62 22.82 27.78
C VAL A 288 21.83 21.62 28.33
N TRP A 289 22.05 20.43 27.78
CA TRP A 289 21.43 19.19 28.29
C TRP A 289 21.90 18.86 29.71
N LEU A 290 23.21 18.94 29.96
CA LEU A 290 23.82 18.72 31.28
C LEU A 290 23.36 19.73 32.33
N HIS A 291 23.09 20.99 31.96
CA HIS A 291 22.59 22.00 32.89
C HIS A 291 21.16 21.73 33.35
N LYS A 292 20.27 21.27 32.44
CA LYS A 292 18.86 20.98 32.77
C LYS A 292 18.70 19.79 33.69
N GLU A 293 19.56 18.78 33.55
CA GLU A 293 19.58 17.63 34.45
C GLU A 293 19.81 18.04 35.91
N LYS A 294 20.76 18.94 36.16
CA LYS A 294 21.05 19.45 37.51
C LYS A 294 19.85 20.16 38.13
N GLU A 295 19.07 20.89 37.34
CA GLU A 295 17.84 21.55 37.83
C GLU A 295 16.69 20.56 38.10
N VAL A 296 16.53 19.54 37.26
CA VAL A 296 15.50 18.49 37.44
C VAL A 296 15.81 17.63 38.66
N ILE A 297 17.07 17.27 38.89
CA ILE A 297 17.49 16.53 40.09
C ILE A 297 17.21 17.35 41.35
N ARG A 298 17.54 18.65 41.35
CA ARG A 298 17.24 19.55 42.48
C ARG A 298 15.75 19.59 42.80
N LYS A 299 14.87 19.64 41.80
CA LYS A 299 13.41 19.65 42.01
C LYS A 299 12.80 18.34 42.50
N LYS A 300 13.51 17.21 42.39
CA LYS A 300 13.06 15.90 42.89
C LYS A 300 13.56 15.59 44.31
N MET A 301 14.48 16.39 44.84
CA MET A 301 15.06 16.23 46.18
C MET A 301 14.40 17.14 47.24
N TYR A 302 13.43 17.96 46.84
CA TYR A 302 12.54 18.74 47.71
C TYR A 302 11.11 18.24 47.57
#